data_AF-A0A846AN86-F1
#
_entry.id   AF-A0A846AN86-F1
#
_cell.length_a   1.000
_cell.length_b   1.000
_cell.length_c   1.000
_cell.angle_alpha   90.00
_cell.angle_beta   90.00
_cell.angle_gamma   90.00
#
_symmetry.space_group_name_H-M   'P 1'
#
loop_
_entity.id
_entity.type
_entity.pdbx_description
1 polymer ?
#
loop_
_entity_poly.entity_id
_entity_poly.type
_entity_poly.pdbx_seq_one_letter_code
_entity_poly.pdbx_strand_id
1 'polypeptide(L)'
;MIPAAFVLLDAFPLTPSGKIDRRALPVPDTVPSGLSTAYVMPQTETEQLLAKIWQEVLQVEKVGIYDNFFELGGHSLLIIKVHTKLQEIYPQDISIVKLFQHPNISEFSKYLIDLEREKLTDSLTTGQAKARSDRKTSIKQQRLQRQKNRRNK
;
A
#
# COMPACT_ATOMS: atom_id res chain seq x y z
N MET A 1 -0.35 -4.61 -18.81
CA MET A 1 0.14 -5.99 -18.98
C MET A 1 1.63 -5.89 -19.25
N ILE A 2 2.48 -6.45 -18.38
CA ILE A 2 3.94 -6.39 -18.50
C ILE A 2 4.45 -7.85 -18.62
N PRO A 3 5.30 -8.18 -19.60
CA PRO A 3 5.87 -9.52 -19.75
C PRO A 3 6.74 -9.92 -18.54
N ALA A 4 6.67 -11.18 -18.13
CA ALA A 4 7.46 -11.71 -17.01
C ALA A 4 8.95 -11.87 -17.33
N ALA A 5 9.32 -11.92 -18.62
CA ALA A 5 10.70 -12.02 -19.06
C ALA A 5 10.89 -11.37 -20.44
N PHE A 6 12.10 -10.87 -20.66
CA PHE A 6 12.56 -10.37 -21.95
C PHE A 6 13.83 -11.15 -22.33
N VAL A 7 13.86 -11.67 -23.54
CA VAL A 7 15.03 -12.38 -24.09
C VAL A 7 15.50 -11.62 -25.31
N LEU A 8 16.77 -11.21 -25.29
CA LEU A 8 17.38 -10.51 -26.42
C LEU A 8 17.76 -11.54 -27.49
N LEU A 9 17.37 -11.25 -28.73
CA LEU A 9 17.58 -12.10 -29.89
C LEU A 9 18.16 -11.25 -31.01
N ASP A 10 19.23 -11.73 -31.65
CA ASP A 10 19.79 -11.06 -32.83
C ASP A 10 18.87 -11.19 -34.05
N ALA A 11 18.16 -12.31 -34.16
CA ALA A 11 17.17 -12.55 -35.21
C ALA A 11 16.09 -13.53 -34.73
N PHE A 12 14.88 -13.41 -35.30
CA PHE A 12 13.81 -14.38 -35.04
C PHE A 12 14.05 -15.68 -35.81
N PRO A 13 13.95 -16.85 -35.16
CA PRO A 13 13.98 -18.13 -35.87
C PRO A 13 12.72 -18.23 -36.74
N LEU A 14 12.89 -18.60 -38.00
CA LEU A 14 11.80 -18.75 -38.96
C LEU A 14 11.68 -20.21 -39.42
N THR A 15 10.45 -20.66 -39.68
CA THR A 15 10.16 -21.92 -40.35
C THR A 15 10.53 -21.82 -41.84
N PRO A 16 10.61 -22.95 -42.58
CA PRO A 16 10.82 -22.93 -44.03
C PRO A 16 9.78 -22.10 -44.81
N SER A 17 8.60 -21.88 -44.22
CA SER A 17 7.53 -21.05 -44.79
C SER A 17 7.68 -19.55 -44.45
N GLY A 18 8.74 -19.15 -43.75
CA GLY A 18 9.01 -17.77 -43.34
C GLY A 18 8.21 -17.28 -42.12
N LYS A 19 7.52 -18.17 -41.38
CA LYS A 19 6.80 -17.81 -40.14
C LYS A 19 7.72 -17.94 -38.94
N ILE A 20 7.48 -17.19 -37.86
CA ILE A 20 8.26 -17.34 -36.61
C ILE A 20 8.10 -18.76 -36.07
N ASP A 21 9.22 -19.44 -35.87
CA ASP A 21 9.27 -20.75 -35.23
C ASP A 21 9.31 -20.58 -33.71
N ARG A 22 8.12 -20.63 -33.09
CA ARG A 22 7.97 -20.48 -31.63
C ARG A 22 8.65 -21.61 -30.84
N ARG A 23 8.90 -22.77 -31.44
CA ARG A 23 9.55 -23.90 -30.75
C ARG A 23 11.06 -23.72 -30.68
N ALA A 24 11.62 -22.98 -31.63
CA ALA A 24 13.04 -22.65 -31.68
C ALA A 24 13.39 -21.39 -30.89
N LEU A 25 12.41 -20.69 -30.29
CA LEU A 25 12.69 -19.56 -29.42
C LEU A 25 13.41 -20.06 -28.15
N PRO A 26 14.49 -19.38 -27.73
CA PRO A 26 15.17 -19.70 -26.49
C PRO A 26 14.21 -19.57 -25.31
N VAL A 27 14.33 -20.51 -24.38
CA VAL A 27 13.62 -20.44 -23.11
C VAL A 27 14.21 -19.26 -22.32
N PRO A 28 13.38 -18.32 -21.81
CA PRO A 28 13.88 -17.27 -20.94
C PRO A 28 14.58 -17.91 -19.75
N ASP A 29 15.78 -17.43 -19.40
CA ASP A 29 16.47 -17.91 -18.21
C ASP A 29 15.53 -17.77 -17.02
N THR A 30 15.13 -18.90 -16.44
CA THR A 30 14.16 -18.96 -15.33
C THR A 30 14.79 -18.56 -14.01
N VAL A 31 15.76 -17.65 -14.02
CA VAL A 31 16.00 -16.86 -12.82
C VAL A 31 14.71 -16.06 -12.66
N PRO A 32 13.93 -16.26 -11.60
CA PRO A 32 12.79 -15.40 -11.35
C PRO A 32 13.39 -13.99 -11.30
N SER A 33 13.10 -13.16 -12.30
CA SER A 33 13.70 -11.82 -12.41
C SER A 33 13.48 -11.01 -11.13
N GLY A 34 12.54 -11.40 -10.27
CA GLY A 34 12.27 -10.82 -8.95
C GLY A 34 13.07 -11.34 -7.76
N LEU A 35 13.86 -12.42 -7.87
CA LEU A 35 14.80 -12.84 -6.79
C LEU A 35 16.20 -12.19 -6.93
N SER A 36 16.39 -11.30 -7.91
CA SER A 36 17.65 -10.58 -8.09
C SER A 36 17.90 -9.51 -7.03
N THR A 37 16.87 -9.14 -6.26
CA THR A 37 17.07 -8.35 -5.05
C THR A 37 17.45 -9.30 -3.93
N ALA A 38 18.57 -9.06 -3.26
CA ALA A 38 18.98 -9.86 -2.12
C ALA A 38 17.79 -10.01 -1.16
N TYR A 39 17.40 -11.24 -0.85
CA TYR A 39 16.27 -11.50 0.03
C TYR A 39 16.48 -10.78 1.37
N VAL A 40 15.60 -9.83 1.68
CA VAL A 40 15.60 -9.11 2.96
C VAL A 40 14.33 -9.45 3.71
N MET A 41 14.51 -9.98 4.93
CA MET A 41 13.41 -10.44 5.77
C MET A 41 12.64 -9.25 6.36
N PRO A 42 11.30 -9.35 6.49
CA PRO A 42 10.48 -8.36 7.20
C PRO A 42 10.95 -8.11 8.63
N GLN A 43 11.12 -6.84 9.03
CA GLN A 43 11.63 -6.48 10.35
C GLN A 43 10.54 -5.92 11.27
N THR A 44 9.62 -5.13 10.72
CA THR A 44 8.53 -4.50 11.49
C THR A 44 7.28 -5.38 11.50
N GLU A 45 6.40 -5.18 12.49
CA GLU A 45 5.11 -5.89 12.57
C GLU A 45 4.25 -5.67 11.32
N THR A 46 4.22 -4.44 10.79
CA THR A 46 3.52 -4.09 9.55
C THR A 46 4.09 -4.86 8.35
N GLU A 47 5.41 -4.90 8.19
CA GLU A 47 6.04 -5.65 7.10
C GLU A 47 5.78 -7.16 7.23
N GLN A 48 5.84 -7.73 8.44
CA GLN A 48 5.57 -9.15 8.69
C GLN A 48 4.13 -9.51 8.34
N LEU A 49 3.17 -8.65 8.71
CA LEU A 49 1.77 -8.82 8.36
C LEU A 49 1.56 -8.80 6.84
N LEU A 50 2.16 -7.82 6.16
CA LEU A 50 2.08 -7.69 4.71
C LEU A 50 2.70 -8.90 4.01
N ALA A 51 3.87 -9.34 4.44
CA ALA A 51 4.55 -10.51 3.91
C ALA A 51 3.69 -11.77 4.05
N LYS A 52 3.05 -11.96 5.21
CA LYS A 52 2.12 -13.08 5.43
C LYS A 52 0.93 -13.06 4.47
N ILE A 53 0.29 -11.89 4.31
CA ILE A 53 -0.82 -11.74 3.36
C ILE A 53 -0.36 -12.08 1.93
N TRP A 54 0.84 -11.64 1.54
CA TRP A 54 1.38 -11.90 0.21
C TRP A 54 1.71 -13.37 0.01
N GLN A 55 2.34 -14.03 0.99
CA GLN A 55 2.60 -15.48 0.97
C GLN A 55 1.31 -16.27 0.77
N GLU A 56 0.24 -15.93 1.50
CA GLU A 56 -1.06 -16.59 1.39
C GLU A 56 -1.71 -16.38 0.01
N VAL A 57 -1.63 -15.16 -0.54
CA VAL A 57 -2.29 -14.82 -1.80
C VAL A 57 -1.51 -15.31 -3.02
N LEU A 58 -0.18 -15.19 -3.00
CA LEU A 58 0.72 -15.61 -4.08
C LEU A 58 1.07 -17.10 -4.02
N GLN A 59 0.78 -17.78 -2.90
CA GLN A 59 1.14 -19.18 -2.64
C GLN A 59 2.65 -19.44 -2.73
N VAL A 60 3.45 -18.53 -2.19
CA VAL A 60 4.92 -18.62 -2.15
C VAL A 60 5.40 -18.78 -0.70
N GLU A 61 6.52 -19.50 -0.52
CA GLU A 61 7.06 -19.78 0.82
C GLU A 61 7.68 -18.54 1.46
N LYS A 62 8.37 -17.70 0.68
CA LYS A 62 9.12 -16.53 1.17
C LYS A 62 8.85 -15.32 0.30
N VAL A 63 8.70 -14.17 0.95
CA VAL A 63 8.58 -12.85 0.33
C VAL A 63 9.55 -11.92 1.05
N GLY A 64 10.48 -11.34 0.31
CA GLY A 64 11.37 -10.29 0.78
C GLY A 64 10.68 -8.92 0.75
N ILE A 65 11.13 -7.98 1.59
CA ILE A 65 10.49 -6.67 1.68
C ILE A 65 10.63 -5.80 0.42
N TYR A 66 11.63 -6.11 -0.40
CA TYR A 66 11.91 -5.42 -1.67
C TYR A 66 11.43 -6.21 -2.89
N ASP A 67 10.84 -7.38 -2.69
CA ASP A 67 10.32 -8.17 -3.79
C ASP A 67 9.11 -7.46 -4.39
N ASN A 68 9.08 -7.39 -5.71
CA ASN A 68 7.97 -6.80 -6.43
C ASN A 68 6.82 -7.81 -6.54
N PHE A 69 5.63 -7.42 -6.11
CA PHE A 69 4.41 -8.25 -6.15
C PHE A 69 4.17 -8.89 -7.52
N PHE A 70 4.34 -8.11 -8.60
CA PHE A 70 4.06 -8.57 -9.96
C PHE A 70 5.16 -9.47 -10.50
N GLU A 71 6.40 -9.29 -10.05
CA GLU A 71 7.52 -10.16 -10.42
C GLU A 71 7.44 -11.51 -9.70
N LEU A 72 6.79 -11.57 -8.53
CA LEU A 72 6.45 -12.81 -7.83
C LEU A 72 5.23 -13.55 -8.43
N GLY A 73 4.75 -13.14 -9.60
CA GLY A 73 3.57 -13.74 -10.26
C GLY A 73 2.23 -13.10 -9.85
N GLY A 74 2.27 -11.99 -9.11
CA GLY A 74 1.10 -11.20 -8.77
C GLY A 74 0.42 -10.58 -9.99
N HIS A 75 -0.91 -10.47 -9.95
CA HIS A 75 -1.71 -9.79 -10.97
C HIS A 75 -2.92 -9.09 -10.36
N SER A 76 -3.70 -8.37 -11.16
CA SER A 76 -4.77 -7.49 -10.68
C SER A 76 -5.79 -8.19 -9.76
N LEU A 77 -6.19 -9.42 -10.09
CA LEU A 77 -7.11 -10.20 -9.26
C LEU A 77 -6.48 -10.56 -7.90
N LEU A 78 -5.19 -10.88 -7.87
CA LEU A 78 -4.48 -11.15 -6.61
C LEU A 78 -4.30 -9.88 -5.78
N ILE A 79 -4.03 -8.72 -6.41
CA ILE A 79 -4.03 -7.43 -5.71
C ILE A 79 -5.40 -7.13 -5.09
N ILE A 80 -6.49 -7.41 -5.79
CA ILE A 80 -7.83 -7.23 -5.22
C ILE A 80 -8.01 -8.11 -3.97
N LYS A 81 -7.54 -9.36 -3.98
CA LYS A 81 -7.58 -10.23 -2.79
C LYS A 81 -6.73 -9.69 -1.64
N VAL A 82 -5.53 -9.17 -1.92
CA VAL A 82 -4.68 -8.49 -0.92
C VAL A 82 -5.41 -7.28 -0.34
N HIS A 83 -6.03 -6.47 -1.20
CA HIS A 83 -6.77 -5.27 -0.81
C HIS A 83 -7.95 -5.60 0.11
N THR A 84 -8.76 -6.61 -0.22
CA THR A 84 -9.87 -7.06 0.63
C THR A 84 -9.38 -7.52 2.01
N LYS A 85 -8.33 -8.35 2.06
CA LYS A 85 -7.73 -8.77 3.34
C LYS A 85 -7.19 -7.59 4.15
N LEU A 86 -6.61 -6.59 3.49
CA LEU A 86 -6.12 -5.39 4.16
C LEU A 86 -7.26 -4.55 4.75
N GLN A 87 -8.39 -4.44 4.06
CA GLN A 87 -9.56 -3.71 4.58
C GLN A 87 -10.18 -4.36 5.82
N GLU A 88 -10.01 -5.66 6.01
CA GLU A 88 -10.45 -6.36 7.24
C GLU A 88 -9.59 -6.00 8.45
N ILE A 89 -8.31 -5.70 8.23
CA ILE A 89 -7.33 -5.45 9.30
C ILE A 89 -7.19 -3.95 9.58
N TYR A 90 -7.17 -3.15 8.53
CA TYR A 90 -7.07 -1.70 8.62
C TYR A 90 -8.47 -1.10 8.46
N PRO A 91 -9.02 -0.44 9.49
CA PRO A 91 -10.35 0.18 9.43
C PRO A 91 -10.38 1.44 8.53
N GLN A 92 -9.32 1.67 7.77
CA GLN A 92 -9.13 2.87 6.94
C GLN A 92 -9.38 2.51 5.48
N ASP A 93 -9.98 3.44 4.73
CA ASP A 93 -10.12 3.30 3.28
C ASP A 93 -8.76 3.45 2.60
N ILE A 94 -8.03 2.33 2.51
CA ILE A 94 -6.81 2.24 1.71
C ILE A 94 -7.22 2.15 0.25
N SER A 95 -6.81 3.12 -0.56
CA SER A 95 -7.04 3.07 -2.01
C SER A 95 -6.27 1.91 -2.63
N ILE A 96 -6.96 1.07 -3.42
CA ILE A 96 -6.33 -0.02 -4.18
C ILE A 96 -5.23 0.51 -5.13
N VAL A 97 -5.35 1.74 -5.62
CA VAL A 97 -4.34 2.38 -6.49
C VAL A 97 -2.98 2.45 -5.78
N LYS A 98 -2.95 2.56 -4.45
CA LYS A 98 -1.70 2.63 -3.67
C LYS A 98 -0.93 1.32 -3.66
N LEU A 99 -1.62 0.18 -3.74
CA LEU A 99 -0.98 -1.13 -3.90
C LEU A 99 -0.29 -1.26 -5.27
N PHE A 100 -0.86 -0.66 -6.32
CA PHE A 100 -0.22 -0.61 -7.63
C PHE A 100 0.96 0.38 -7.68
N GLN A 101 0.89 1.48 -6.92
CA GLN A 101 1.96 2.49 -6.85
C GLN A 101 3.17 2.03 -6.03
N HIS A 102 2.95 1.19 -5.02
CA HIS A 102 3.97 0.68 -4.12
C HIS A 102 3.99 -0.86 -4.17
N PRO A 103 4.55 -1.44 -5.24
CA PRO A 103 4.46 -2.88 -5.50
C PRO A 103 5.46 -3.71 -4.67
N ASN A 104 6.09 -3.15 -3.63
CA ASN A 104 6.93 -3.86 -2.67
C ASN A 104 6.49 -3.53 -1.23
N ILE A 105 6.81 -4.42 -0.30
CA ILE A 105 6.35 -4.31 1.10
C ILE A 105 7.02 -3.13 1.82
N SER A 106 8.29 -2.83 1.54
CA SER A 106 9.03 -1.74 2.20
C SER A 106 8.40 -0.37 1.91
N GLU A 107 8.01 -0.10 0.68
CA GLU A 107 7.35 1.16 0.32
C GLU A 107 5.91 1.20 0.81
N PHE A 108 5.17 0.09 0.67
CA PHE A 108 3.78 0.07 1.09
C PHE A 108 3.62 0.19 2.61
N SER A 109 4.50 -0.44 3.39
CA SER A 109 4.53 -0.28 4.86
C SER A 109 4.81 1.16 5.29
N LYS A 110 5.75 1.85 4.64
CA LYS A 110 6.00 3.29 4.88
C LYS A 110 4.76 4.14 4.61
N TYR A 111 4.08 3.88 3.50
CA TYR A 111 2.83 4.56 3.17
C TYR A 111 1.76 4.38 4.25
N LEU A 112 1.60 3.16 4.79
CA LEU A 112 0.64 2.90 5.88
C LEU A 112 1.01 3.65 7.16
N ILE A 113 2.30 3.66 7.52
CA ILE A 113 2.79 4.36 8.71
C ILE A 113 2.56 5.87 8.59
N ASP A 114 2.83 6.47 7.43
CA ASP A 114 2.63 7.89 7.22
C ASP A 114 1.16 8.28 7.24
N LEU A 115 0.28 7.41 6.73
CA LEU A 115 -1.17 7.59 6.78
C LEU A 115 -1.71 7.53 8.22
N GLU A 116 -1.15 6.67 9.07
CA GLU A 116 -1.46 6.65 10.51
C GLU A 116 -0.98 7.93 11.22
N ARG A 117 0.21 8.43 10.87
CA ARG A 117 0.77 9.66 11.44
C ARG A 117 -0.08 10.89 11.09
N GLU A 118 -0.52 11.02 9.84
CA GLU A 118 -1.36 12.14 9.41
C GLU A 118 -2.68 12.21 10.20
N LYS A 119 -3.30 11.05 10.47
CA LYS A 119 -4.50 10.98 11.31
C LYS A 119 -4.26 11.30 12.78
N LEU A 120 -3.12 10.87 13.33
CA LEU A 120 -2.72 11.26 14.68
C LEU A 120 -2.57 12.79 14.77
N THR A 121 -2.01 13.45 13.75
CA THR A 121 -1.92 14.91 13.72
C THR A 121 -3.27 15.60 13.56
N ASP A 122 -4.16 15.09 12.71
CA ASP A 122 -5.50 15.67 12.51
C ASP A 122 -6.40 15.53 13.75
N SER A 123 -6.32 14.40 14.45
CA SER A 123 -7.09 14.18 15.68
C SER A 123 -6.63 15.09 16.81
N LEU A 124 -5.32 15.33 16.95
CA LEU A 124 -4.77 16.28 17.93
C LEU A 124 -5.15 17.73 17.60
N THR A 125 -5.16 18.11 16.32
CA THR A 125 -5.51 19.47 15.89
C THR A 125 -7.02 19.74 16.02
N THR A 126 -7.86 18.76 15.65
CA THR A 126 -9.32 18.84 15.76
C THR A 126 -9.78 18.84 17.22
N GLY A 127 -9.13 18.05 18.09
CA GLY A 127 -9.38 18.05 19.53
C GLY A 127 -9.08 19.40 20.21
N GLN A 128 -7.98 20.05 19.83
CA GLN A 128 -7.62 21.38 20.33
C GLN A 128 -8.52 22.50 19.77
N ALA A 129 -9.01 22.38 18.53
CA ALA A 129 -9.94 23.33 17.93
C ALA A 129 -11.32 23.29 18.62
N LYS A 130 -11.85 22.10 18.91
CA LYS A 130 -13.13 21.93 19.62
C LYS A 130 -13.05 22.42 21.07
N ALA A 131 -11.98 22.08 21.80
CA ALA A 131 -11.75 22.56 23.17
C ALA A 131 -11.58 24.09 23.27
N ARG A 132 -11.03 24.75 22.24
CA ARG A 132 -10.94 26.22 22.15
C ARG A 132 -12.27 26.89 21.77
N SER A 133 -13.12 26.22 20.98
CA SER A 133 -14.46 26.70 20.63
C SER A 133 -15.38 26.70 21.87
N ASP A 134 -15.40 25.60 22.62
CA ASP A 134 -16.29 25.42 23.77
C ASP A 134 -15.96 26.37 24.94
N ARG A 135 -14.67 26.76 25.10
CA ARG A 135 -14.27 27.80 26.06
C ARG A 135 -14.74 29.20 25.67
N LYS A 136 -14.85 29.52 24.37
CA LYS A 136 -15.24 30.87 23.92
C LYS A 136 -16.74 31.14 24.08
N THR A 137 -17.59 30.14 23.93
CA THR A 137 -19.05 30.24 24.18
C THR A 137 -19.36 30.42 25.66
N SER A 138 -18.63 29.73 26.54
CA SER A 138 -18.79 29.84 28.01
C SER A 138 -18.51 31.25 28.55
N ILE A 139 -17.44 31.91 28.10
CA ILE A 139 -17.08 33.28 28.54
C ILE A 139 -18.12 34.32 28.06
N LYS A 140 -18.70 34.14 26.87
CA LYS A 140 -19.70 35.06 26.31
C LYS A 140 -21.03 34.99 27.07
N GLN A 141 -21.46 33.80 27.47
CA GLN A 141 -22.67 33.61 28.27
C GLN A 141 -22.52 34.19 29.69
N GLN A 142 -21.35 34.01 30.31
CA GLN A 142 -21.08 34.51 31.67
C GLN A 142 -21.04 36.05 31.74
N ARG A 143 -20.61 36.74 30.65
CA ARG A 143 -20.69 38.20 30.54
C ARG A 143 -22.12 38.71 30.36
N LEU A 144 -22.97 38.00 29.62
CA LEU A 144 -24.37 38.36 29.41
C LEU A 144 -25.24 38.21 30.68
N GLN A 145 -24.98 37.18 31.50
CA GLN A 145 -25.68 37.00 32.78
C GLN A 145 -25.29 38.07 33.82
N ARG A 146 -24.03 38.53 33.83
CA ARG A 146 -23.60 39.64 34.69
C ARG A 146 -24.20 41.00 34.32
N GLN A 147 -24.49 41.24 33.03
CA GLN A 147 -25.15 42.49 32.60
C GLN A 147 -26.65 42.50 32.92
N LYS A 148 -27.34 41.35 32.81
CA LYS A 148 -28.77 41.28 33.14
C LYS A 148 -29.04 41.48 34.63
N ASN A 149 -28.17 41.00 35.53
CA ASN A 149 -28.33 41.20 36.98
C ASN A 149 -28.04 42.63 37.48
N ARG A 150 -27.50 43.52 36.63
CA ARG A 150 -27.28 44.94 36.99
C ARG A 150 -28.44 45.88 36.64
N ARG A 151 -29.44 45.41 35.88
CA ARG A 151 -30.60 46.23 35.45
C ARG A 151 -31.85 46.08 36.33
N ASN A 152 -31.85 45.17 37.31
CA ASN A 152 -32.98 44.90 38.20
C ASN A 152 -32.74 45.41 39.64
N LYS A 153 -32.00 46.52 39.81
CA LYS A 153 -31.81 47.14 41.13
C LYS A 153 -32.14 48.62 41.08
#